data_AF-A0A7S1NMV5-F1
#
_entry.id   AF-A0A7S1NMV5-F1
#
_cell.length_a   1.000
_cell.length_b   1.000
_cell.length_c   1.000
_cell.angle_alpha   90.00
_cell.angle_beta   90.00
_cell.angle_gamma   90.00
#
_symmetry.space_group_name_H-M   'P 1'
#
loop_
_entity.id
_entity.type
_entity.pdbx_description
1 polymer ?
#
loop_
_entity_poly.entity_id
_entity_poly.type
_entity_poly.pdbx_seq_one_letter_code
_entity_poly.pdbx_strand_id
1 'polypeptide(L)'
;FGIMWAPEGHAATVAGLGTALISPLLMTVGFIIWDKYWEGSAFTLNVFKCGLASSLFLLVILFTSGRAEPFDPDVFTPDAVSALVSSAFIGITVGDVAWLGALQMIGARRVILIDTLKPFLAALMGLIFLDETFTFALGSGIALVSIGVLVVSLEEEAFSPPPPEDDELDHSRLRDNPSTRSLDPEAAAGVPTHTQAVAMQSRRKLGQGYALAVCNVVLDTYGSFLTKKYGEGLSPWDICLVRFGSAFLTMVGITVGYRLLTCLPVPGLQGRSAAWCTMPSTMTPVAWTRISAG
;
A
#
# COMPACT_ATOMS: atom_id res chain seq x y z
N PHE A 1 -9.44 -4.94 -12.00
CA PHE A 1 -10.07 -3.76 -12.64
C PHE A 1 -10.85 -4.23 -13.86
N GLY A 2 -12.15 -4.48 -13.69
CA GLY A 2 -13.04 -4.97 -14.74
C GLY A 2 -14.46 -4.63 -14.32
N ILE A 3 -14.82 -3.35 -14.44
CA ILE A 3 -16.21 -2.94 -14.32
C ILE A 3 -16.72 -2.79 -15.75
N MET A 4 -17.61 -3.72 -16.05
CA MET A 4 -18.34 -3.96 -17.28
C MET A 4 -19.24 -2.78 -17.59
N TRP A 5 -18.88 -1.99 -18.60
CA TRP A 5 -19.81 -1.17 -19.37
C TRP A 5 -19.30 -1.17 -20.80
N ALA A 6 -19.81 -2.11 -21.59
CA ALA A 6 -19.67 -2.15 -23.03
C ALA A 6 -20.98 -2.73 -23.60
N PRO A 7 -21.39 -2.31 -24.81
CA PRO A 7 -22.72 -2.57 -25.34
C PRO A 7 -22.98 -4.07 -25.45
N GLU A 8 -24.25 -4.46 -25.30
CA GLU A 8 -24.68 -5.87 -25.38
C GLU A 8 -24.09 -6.56 -26.63
N GLY A 9 -23.22 -7.55 -26.41
CA GLY A 9 -22.56 -8.28 -27.48
C GLY A 9 -21.47 -9.24 -27.01
N HIS A 10 -21.28 -10.33 -27.78
CA HIS A 10 -20.22 -11.31 -27.54
C HIS A 10 -18.82 -10.67 -27.54
N ALA A 11 -18.58 -9.66 -28.39
CA ALA A 11 -17.29 -8.98 -28.49
C ALA A 11 -16.92 -8.19 -27.21
N ALA A 12 -17.89 -7.50 -26.61
CA ALA A 12 -17.71 -6.78 -25.35
C ALA A 12 -17.40 -7.73 -24.19
N THR A 13 -18.08 -8.87 -24.16
CA THR A 13 -17.87 -9.92 -23.16
C THR A 13 -16.46 -10.52 -23.27
N VAL A 14 -16.02 -10.85 -24.49
CA VAL A 14 -14.67 -11.38 -24.75
C VAL A 14 -13.58 -10.38 -24.37
N ALA A 15 -13.77 -9.08 -24.67
CA ALA A 15 -12.83 -8.03 -24.27
C ALA A 15 -12.77 -7.87 -22.73
N GLY A 16 -13.91 -7.93 -22.05
CA GLY A 16 -13.98 -7.91 -20.58
C GLY A 16 -13.27 -9.10 -19.94
N LEU A 17 -13.46 -10.31 -20.47
CA LEU A 17 -12.75 -11.52 -20.03
C LEU A 17 -11.24 -11.43 -20.27
N GLY A 18 -10.82 -10.98 -21.45
CA GLY A 18 -9.41 -10.80 -21.78
C GLY A 18 -8.71 -9.83 -20.83
N THR A 19 -9.32 -8.67 -20.55
CA THR A 19 -8.76 -7.69 -19.60
C THR A 19 -8.71 -8.23 -18.18
N ALA A 20 -9.72 -8.99 -17.74
CA ALA A 20 -9.73 -9.63 -16.42
C ALA A 20 -8.60 -10.66 -16.24
N LEU A 21 -8.20 -11.37 -17.30
CA LEU A 21 -7.10 -12.33 -17.27
C LEU A 21 -5.72 -11.66 -17.37
N ILE A 22 -5.59 -10.58 -18.14
CA ILE A 22 -4.33 -9.85 -18.30
C ILE A 22 -3.99 -9.03 -17.05
N SER A 23 -5.00 -8.52 -16.34
CA SER A 23 -4.80 -7.63 -15.20
C SER A 23 -3.93 -8.25 -14.08
N PRO A 24 -4.16 -9.51 -13.62
CA PRO A 24 -3.28 -10.16 -12.65
C PRO A 24 -1.85 -10.36 -13.13
N LEU A 25 -1.62 -10.62 -14.43
CA LEU A 25 -0.27 -10.78 -14.98
C LEU A 25 0.52 -9.46 -14.90
N LEU A 26 -0.10 -8.35 -15.28
CA LEU A 26 0.50 -7.01 -15.15
C LEU A 26 0.71 -6.62 -13.68
N MET A 27 -0.21 -7.01 -12.80
CA MET A 27 -0.08 -6.80 -11.36
C MET A 27 1.12 -7.55 -10.78
N THR A 28 1.36 -8.80 -11.18
CA THR A 28 2.53 -9.58 -10.78
C THR A 28 3.84 -8.92 -11.22
N VAL A 29 3.90 -8.40 -12.45
CA VAL A 29 5.06 -7.61 -12.92
C VAL A 29 5.25 -6.37 -12.03
N GLY A 30 4.16 -5.67 -11.70
CA GLY A 30 4.18 -4.55 -10.76
C GLY A 30 4.75 -4.93 -9.39
N PHE A 31 4.32 -6.04 -8.80
CA PHE A 31 4.84 -6.54 -7.53
C PHE A 31 6.33 -6.85 -7.58
N ILE A 32 6.81 -7.51 -8.64
CA ILE A 32 8.24 -7.79 -8.80
C ILE A 32 9.03 -6.48 -8.88
N ILE A 33 8.53 -5.49 -9.62
CA ILE A 33 9.19 -4.19 -9.75
C ILE A 33 9.23 -3.48 -8.39
N TRP A 34 8.11 -3.41 -7.69
CA TRP A 34 8.00 -2.70 -6.42
C TRP A 34 8.74 -3.39 -5.28
N ASP A 35 8.75 -4.72 -5.24
CA ASP A 35 9.42 -5.47 -4.18
C ASP A 35 10.95 -5.49 -4.37
N LYS A 36 11.44 -5.65 -5.61
CA LYS A 36 12.88 -5.77 -5.88
C LYS A 36 13.60 -4.46 -6.15
N TYR A 37 12.94 -3.47 -6.74
CA TYR A 37 13.61 -2.26 -7.26
C TYR A 37 13.18 -0.96 -6.57
N TRP A 38 12.15 -0.97 -5.73
CA TRP A 38 11.70 0.24 -5.06
C TRP A 38 12.25 0.35 -3.63
N GLU A 39 13.18 1.27 -3.43
CA GLU A 39 13.79 1.53 -2.11
C GLU A 39 13.11 2.67 -1.33
N GLY A 40 12.16 3.38 -1.96
CA GLY A 40 11.49 4.53 -1.37
C GLY A 40 10.37 4.17 -0.39
N SER A 41 9.78 5.20 0.22
CA SER A 41 8.60 5.02 1.08
C SER A 41 7.38 4.57 0.28
N ALA A 42 6.45 3.87 0.94
CA ALA A 42 5.13 3.52 0.41
C ALA A 42 4.38 4.74 -0.16
N PHE A 43 4.50 5.90 0.50
CA PHE A 43 3.89 7.14 0.04
C PHE A 43 4.49 7.62 -1.29
N THR A 44 5.81 7.64 -1.42
CA THR A 44 6.50 8.04 -2.66
C THR A 44 6.15 7.11 -3.82
N LEU A 45 6.02 5.81 -3.56
CA LEU A 45 5.61 4.84 -4.57
C LEU A 45 4.19 5.12 -5.06
N ASN A 46 3.29 5.45 -4.13
CA ASN A 46 1.92 5.78 -4.49
C ASN A 46 1.84 7.06 -5.35
N VAL A 47 2.61 8.09 -5.00
CA VAL A 47 2.73 9.32 -5.81
C VAL A 47 3.20 8.99 -7.23
N PHE A 48 4.24 8.17 -7.37
CA PHE A 48 4.75 7.75 -8.68
C PHE A 48 3.71 6.97 -9.48
N LYS A 49 3.07 5.96 -8.87
CA LYS A 49 2.02 5.14 -9.51
C LYS A 49 0.86 6.01 -10.01
N CYS A 50 0.35 6.90 -9.16
CA CYS A 50 -0.78 7.76 -9.50
C CYS A 50 -0.41 8.79 -10.57
N GLY A 51 0.78 9.39 -10.51
CA GLY A 51 1.26 10.33 -11.52
C GLY A 51 1.45 9.68 -12.89
N LEU A 52 2.05 8.49 -12.93
CA LEU A 52 2.21 7.70 -14.15
C LEU A 52 0.85 7.30 -14.72
N ALA A 53 -0.04 6.75 -13.90
CA ALA A 53 -1.38 6.36 -14.30
C ALA A 53 -2.18 7.55 -14.86
N SER A 54 -2.20 8.68 -14.15
CA SER A 54 -2.89 9.90 -14.59
C SER A 54 -2.35 10.40 -15.94
N SER A 55 -1.03 10.34 -16.14
CA SER A 55 -0.40 10.76 -17.40
C SER A 55 -0.80 9.84 -18.56
N LEU A 56 -0.83 8.52 -18.33
CA LEU A 56 -1.23 7.53 -19.33
C LEU A 56 -2.71 7.62 -19.68
N PHE A 57 -3.59 7.80 -18.69
CA PHE A 57 -5.03 7.95 -18.95
C PHE A 57 -5.34 9.25 -19.67
N LEU A 58 -4.67 10.35 -19.32
CA LEU A 58 -4.78 11.61 -20.05
C LEU A 58 -4.32 11.44 -21.50
N LEU A 59 -3.19 10.75 -21.73
CA LEU A 59 -2.70 10.45 -23.06
C LEU A 59 -3.74 9.64 -23.85
N VAL A 60 -4.27 8.57 -23.27
CA VAL A 60 -5.31 7.75 -23.92
C VAL A 60 -6.48 8.63 -24.35
N ILE A 61 -7.02 9.45 -23.44
CA ILE A 61 -8.11 10.37 -23.75
C ILE A 61 -7.72 11.29 -24.91
N LEU A 62 -6.58 11.98 -24.86
CA LEU A 62 -6.16 12.89 -25.94
C LEU A 62 -6.04 12.21 -27.31
N PHE A 63 -5.60 10.94 -27.36
CA PHE A 63 -5.48 10.19 -28.61
C PHE A 63 -6.80 9.56 -29.09
N THR A 64 -7.77 9.36 -28.18
CA THR A 64 -9.06 8.75 -28.49
C THR A 64 -10.20 9.77 -28.59
N SER A 65 -10.07 10.99 -28.09
CA SER A 65 -11.12 12.03 -28.08
C SER A 65 -11.67 12.42 -29.45
N GLY A 66 -10.99 12.07 -30.55
CA GLY A 66 -11.50 12.25 -31.92
C GLY A 66 -12.06 10.99 -32.60
N ARG A 67 -12.05 9.83 -31.90
CA ARG A 67 -12.48 8.52 -32.41
C ARG A 67 -13.42 7.76 -31.47
N ALA A 68 -13.41 8.10 -30.20
CA ALA A 68 -14.32 7.60 -29.16
C ALA A 68 -15.52 8.56 -29.03
N GLU A 69 -16.59 8.05 -28.41
CA GLU A 69 -17.84 8.77 -28.11
C GLU A 69 -17.59 10.25 -27.75
N PRO A 70 -18.38 11.19 -28.29
CA PRO A 70 -18.23 12.62 -28.00
C PRO A 70 -18.18 12.85 -26.48
N PHE A 71 -17.24 13.70 -26.04
CA PHE A 71 -17.22 14.16 -24.66
C PHE A 71 -18.57 14.81 -24.32
N ASP A 72 -19.34 14.14 -23.46
CA ASP A 72 -20.64 14.62 -23.00
C ASP A 72 -20.46 15.30 -21.63
N PRO A 73 -20.43 16.65 -21.58
CA PRO A 73 -20.27 17.37 -20.32
C PRO A 73 -21.45 17.17 -19.36
N ASP A 74 -22.62 16.73 -19.85
CA ASP A 74 -23.81 16.53 -19.01
C ASP A 74 -23.68 15.27 -18.12
N VAL A 75 -22.79 14.34 -18.47
CA VAL A 75 -22.47 13.16 -17.66
C VAL A 75 -21.56 13.52 -16.47
N PHE A 76 -20.77 14.59 -16.58
CA PHE A 76 -19.89 15.07 -15.51
C PHE A 76 -20.66 15.92 -14.50
N THR A 77 -21.56 15.28 -13.76
CA THR A 77 -22.27 15.95 -12.68
C THR A 77 -21.33 16.28 -11.51
N PRO A 78 -21.52 17.41 -10.80
CA PRO A 78 -20.73 17.74 -9.61
C PRO A 78 -20.75 16.65 -8.54
N ASP A 79 -21.88 15.97 -8.40
CA ASP A 79 -22.06 14.86 -7.46
C ASP A 79 -21.18 13.65 -7.87
N ALA A 80 -21.15 13.29 -9.15
CA ALA A 80 -20.30 12.21 -9.64
C ALA A 80 -18.81 12.54 -9.44
N VAL A 81 -18.38 13.75 -9.81
CA VAL A 81 -16.98 14.18 -9.68
C VAL A 81 -16.57 14.21 -8.20
N SER A 82 -17.39 14.80 -7.33
CA SER A 82 -17.07 14.86 -5.88
C SER A 82 -17.03 13.49 -5.22
N ALA A 83 -17.91 12.56 -5.61
CA ALA A 83 -17.89 11.18 -5.16
C ALA A 83 -16.65 10.42 -5.66
N LEU A 84 -16.23 10.63 -6.91
CA LEU A 84 -15.02 10.03 -7.48
C LEU A 84 -13.74 10.58 -6.82
N VAL A 85 -13.68 11.88 -6.53
CA VAL A 85 -12.58 12.48 -5.77
C VAL A 85 -12.54 11.93 -4.34
N SER A 86 -13.71 11.78 -3.69
CA SER A 86 -13.80 11.18 -2.35
C SER A 86 -13.36 9.71 -2.36
N SER A 87 -13.77 8.96 -3.38
CA SER A 87 -13.31 7.58 -3.63
C SER A 87 -11.80 7.50 -3.80
N ALA A 88 -11.21 8.43 -4.57
CA ALA A 88 -9.78 8.51 -4.77
C ALA A 88 -9.02 8.81 -3.48
N PHE A 89 -9.51 9.75 -2.69
CA PHE A 89 -8.90 10.07 -1.40
C PHE A 89 -8.92 8.85 -0.46
N ILE A 90 -10.07 8.20 -0.31
CA ILE A 90 -10.24 7.08 0.61
C ILE A 90 -9.48 5.84 0.13
N GLY A 91 -9.73 5.40 -1.10
CA GLY A 91 -9.20 4.15 -1.64
C GLY A 91 -7.76 4.26 -2.13
N ILE A 92 -7.40 5.36 -2.80
CA ILE A 92 -6.08 5.50 -3.44
C ILE A 92 -5.12 6.27 -2.54
N THR A 93 -5.49 7.44 -2.02
CA THR A 93 -4.55 8.21 -1.19
C THR A 93 -4.30 7.53 0.16
N VAL A 94 -5.36 7.15 0.88
CA VAL A 94 -5.21 6.50 2.19
C VAL A 94 -5.06 4.98 2.04
N GLY A 95 -5.93 4.34 1.25
CA GLY A 95 -5.93 2.89 1.03
C GLY A 95 -4.61 2.38 0.43
N ASP A 96 -4.19 2.85 -0.76
CA ASP A 96 -2.94 2.36 -1.36
C ASP A 96 -1.71 2.66 -0.49
N VAL A 97 -1.67 3.75 0.28
CA VAL A 97 -0.56 4.00 1.23
C VAL A 97 -0.57 2.96 2.35
N ALA A 98 -1.74 2.63 2.90
CA ALA A 98 -1.87 1.56 3.88
C ALA A 98 -1.52 0.19 3.28
N TRP A 99 -1.94 -0.09 2.05
CA TRP A 99 -1.64 -1.32 1.33
C TRP A 99 -0.15 -1.49 1.05
N LEU A 100 0.49 -0.46 0.49
CA LEU A 100 1.93 -0.44 0.22
C LEU A 100 2.75 -0.47 1.51
N GLY A 101 2.28 0.19 2.57
CA GLY A 101 2.86 0.09 3.91
C GLY A 101 2.78 -1.34 4.44
N ALA A 102 1.63 -1.99 4.34
CA ALA A 102 1.47 -3.40 4.71
C ALA A 102 2.37 -4.29 3.86
N LEU A 103 2.47 -4.04 2.54
CA LEU A 103 3.32 -4.77 1.63
C LEU A 103 4.79 -4.75 2.09
N GLN A 104 5.30 -3.59 2.47
CA GLN A 104 6.66 -3.42 2.99
C GLN A 104 6.87 -4.07 4.38
N MET A 105 5.81 -4.29 5.17
CA MET A 105 5.90 -4.78 6.55
C MET A 105 5.69 -6.29 6.70
N ILE A 106 4.74 -6.86 5.95
CA ILE A 106 4.38 -8.29 6.03
C ILE A 106 4.62 -9.05 4.71
N GLY A 107 5.02 -8.37 3.63
CA GLY A 107 5.32 -8.97 2.33
C GLY A 107 4.09 -9.27 1.47
N ALA A 108 4.32 -9.44 0.16
CA ALA A 108 3.28 -9.63 -0.85
C ALA A 108 2.32 -10.79 -0.54
N ARG A 109 2.84 -11.96 -0.18
CA ARG A 109 2.05 -13.16 0.10
C ARG A 109 0.97 -12.92 1.17
N ARG A 110 1.35 -12.33 2.31
CA ARG A 110 0.43 -12.09 3.43
C ARG A 110 -0.59 -10.99 3.12
N VAL A 111 -0.18 -9.95 2.38
CA VAL A 111 -1.11 -8.89 1.95
C VAL A 111 -2.15 -9.44 0.96
N ILE A 112 -1.72 -10.21 -0.04
CA ILE A 112 -2.62 -10.82 -1.04
C ILE A 112 -3.65 -11.74 -0.36
N LEU A 113 -3.23 -12.51 0.65
CA LEU A 113 -4.13 -13.32 1.46
C LEU A 113 -5.25 -12.48 2.09
N ILE A 114 -4.91 -11.35 2.68
CA ILE A 114 -5.89 -10.45 3.31
C ILE A 114 -6.78 -9.80 2.25
N ASP A 115 -6.25 -9.48 1.07
CA ASP A 115 -7.02 -8.91 -0.04
C ASP A 115 -8.10 -9.87 -0.60
N THR A 116 -8.02 -11.18 -0.33
CA THR A 116 -9.10 -12.13 -0.67
C THR A 116 -10.44 -11.84 0.03
N LEU A 117 -10.43 -10.96 1.03
CA LEU A 117 -11.63 -10.46 1.71
C LEU A 117 -12.38 -9.39 0.90
N LYS A 118 -11.70 -8.68 -0.02
CA LYS A 118 -12.31 -7.63 -0.85
C LYS A 118 -13.55 -8.08 -1.63
N PRO A 119 -13.57 -9.22 -2.35
CA PRO A 119 -14.77 -9.62 -3.09
C PRO A 119 -15.97 -9.93 -2.19
N PHE A 120 -15.76 -10.44 -0.97
CA PHE A 120 -16.85 -10.64 0.00
C PHE A 120 -17.41 -9.30 0.48
N LEU A 121 -16.53 -8.35 0.84
CA LEU A 121 -16.97 -7.04 1.28
C LEU A 121 -17.64 -6.26 0.13
N ALA A 122 -17.14 -6.40 -1.09
CA ALA A 122 -17.73 -5.79 -2.27
C ALA A 122 -19.14 -6.36 -2.56
N ALA A 123 -19.32 -7.68 -2.44
CA ALA A 123 -20.64 -8.30 -2.56
C ALA A 123 -21.61 -7.83 -1.47
N LEU A 124 -21.13 -7.68 -0.22
CA LEU A 124 -21.92 -7.14 0.88
C LEU A 124 -22.33 -5.68 0.64
N MET A 125 -21.40 -4.83 0.19
CA MET A 125 -21.69 -3.45 -0.16
C MET A 125 -22.70 -3.36 -1.32
N GLY A 126 -22.57 -4.21 -2.34
CA GLY A 126 -23.51 -4.30 -3.46
C GLY A 126 -24.92 -4.66 -3.00
N LEU A 127 -25.05 -5.65 -2.10
CA LEU A 127 -26.33 -6.07 -1.54
C LEU A 127 -26.99 -4.98 -0.70
N ILE A 128 -26.23 -4.25 0.13
CA ILE A 128 -26.78 -3.26 1.07
C ILE A 128 -27.08 -1.92 0.40
N PHE A 129 -26.21 -1.46 -0.53
CA PHE A 129 -26.23 -0.08 -1.00
C PHE A 129 -26.58 0.09 -2.49
N LEU A 130 -26.55 -0.97 -3.28
CA LEU A 130 -26.91 -0.98 -4.71
C LEU A 130 -28.13 -1.86 -5.01
N ASP A 131 -28.76 -2.44 -3.98
CA ASP A 131 -29.88 -3.39 -4.12
C ASP A 131 -29.56 -4.56 -5.08
N GLU A 132 -28.29 -4.99 -5.13
CA GLU A 132 -27.87 -6.07 -6.01
C GLU A 132 -28.33 -7.43 -5.51
N THR A 133 -28.72 -8.30 -6.43
CA THR A 133 -29.16 -9.65 -6.08
C THR A 133 -27.97 -10.54 -5.73
N PHE A 134 -28.00 -11.11 -4.52
CA PHE A 134 -27.01 -12.10 -4.11
C PHE A 134 -27.43 -13.49 -4.58
N THR A 135 -26.86 -13.95 -5.69
CA THR A 135 -27.12 -15.30 -6.19
C THR A 135 -26.21 -16.32 -5.51
N PHE A 136 -26.72 -17.53 -5.30
CA PHE A 136 -25.90 -18.63 -4.77
C PHE A 136 -24.69 -18.93 -5.67
N ALA A 137 -24.86 -18.81 -6.99
CA ALA A 137 -23.78 -18.94 -7.96
C ALA A 137 -22.65 -17.92 -7.70
N LEU A 138 -22.98 -16.63 -7.54
CA LEU A 138 -22.01 -15.58 -7.21
C LEU A 138 -21.28 -15.87 -5.90
N GLY A 139 -22.01 -16.24 -4.84
CA GLY A 139 -21.42 -16.59 -3.55
C GLY A 139 -20.46 -17.78 -3.65
N SER A 140 -20.84 -18.83 -4.37
CA SER A 140 -19.99 -20.01 -4.56
C SER A 140 -18.72 -19.71 -5.39
N GLY A 141 -18.82 -18.83 -6.40
CA GLY A 141 -17.68 -18.39 -7.20
C GLY A 141 -16.68 -17.56 -6.39
N ILE A 142 -17.17 -16.61 -5.60
CA ILE A 142 -16.34 -15.82 -4.67
C ILE A 142 -15.61 -16.76 -3.70
N ALA A 143 -16.33 -17.70 -3.08
CA ALA A 143 -15.74 -18.66 -2.14
C ALA A 143 -14.68 -19.54 -2.82
N LEU A 144 -14.95 -20.07 -4.01
CA LEU A 144 -14.02 -20.93 -4.75
C LEU A 144 -12.71 -20.20 -5.08
N VAL A 145 -12.79 -18.97 -5.59
CA VAL A 145 -11.60 -18.17 -5.92
C VAL A 145 -10.80 -17.85 -4.66
N SER A 146 -11.46 -17.41 -3.58
CA SER A 146 -10.77 -17.09 -2.32
C SER A 146 -10.10 -18.30 -1.69
N ILE A 147 -10.73 -19.49 -1.75
CA ILE A 147 -10.10 -20.75 -1.32
C ILE A 147 -8.89 -21.08 -2.18
N GLY A 148 -8.99 -20.94 -3.51
CA GLY A 148 -7.86 -21.16 -4.41
C GLY A 148 -6.65 -20.28 -4.07
N VAL A 149 -6.88 -18.98 -3.85
CA VAL A 149 -5.82 -18.05 -3.43
C VAL A 149 -5.25 -18.43 -2.07
N LEU A 150 -6.10 -18.83 -1.11
CA LEU A 150 -5.68 -19.25 0.22
C LEU A 150 -4.77 -20.49 0.16
N VAL A 151 -5.14 -21.51 -0.61
CA VAL A 151 -4.35 -22.74 -0.77
C VAL A 151 -2.96 -22.44 -1.32
N VAL A 152 -2.88 -21.72 -2.45
CA VAL A 152 -1.60 -21.33 -3.07
C VAL A 152 -0.75 -20.51 -2.11
N SER A 153 -1.38 -19.61 -1.37
CA SER A 153 -0.69 -18.75 -0.43
C SER A 153 -0.34 -19.45 0.88
N LEU A 154 -0.67 -20.72 1.12
CA LEU A 154 -0.25 -21.47 2.30
C LEU A 154 0.91 -22.45 2.02
N GLU A 155 1.19 -22.76 0.76
CA GLU A 155 2.10 -23.85 0.34
C GLU A 155 3.59 -23.61 0.66
N GLU A 156 4.04 -22.37 0.88
CA GLU A 156 5.48 -22.05 0.97
C GLU A 156 6.05 -21.94 2.40
N GLU A 157 5.34 -22.39 3.45
CA GLU A 157 5.90 -22.42 4.82
C GLU A 157 6.91 -23.59 5.04
N ALA A 158 7.09 -24.47 4.05
CA ALA A 158 7.80 -25.75 4.23
C ALA A 158 9.31 -25.75 3.93
N PHE A 159 9.91 -24.64 3.50
CA PHE A 159 11.37 -24.59 3.24
C PHE A 159 12.04 -23.38 3.92
N SER A 160 12.25 -23.50 5.23
CA SER A 160 13.33 -22.76 5.90
C SER A 160 14.45 -23.76 6.18
N PRO A 161 15.63 -23.67 5.52
CA PRO A 161 16.78 -24.45 5.96
C PRO A 161 17.07 -24.13 7.43
N PRO A 162 17.48 -25.12 8.24
CA PRO A 162 17.83 -24.86 9.63
C PRO A 162 18.86 -23.73 9.69
N PRO A 163 18.81 -22.87 10.72
CA PRO A 163 19.86 -21.88 10.92
C PRO A 163 21.21 -22.61 10.91
N PRO A 164 22.26 -22.01 10.31
CA PRO A 164 23.58 -22.60 10.36
C PRO A 164 23.88 -22.94 11.82
N GLU A 165 24.23 -24.20 12.09
CA GLU A 165 24.78 -24.58 13.39
C GLU A 165 25.93 -23.62 13.65
N ASP A 166 25.83 -22.87 14.75
CA ASP A 166 26.88 -21.96 15.18
C ASP A 166 28.18 -22.77 15.23
N ASP A 167 29.07 -22.55 14.24
CA ASP A 167 30.45 -22.98 14.31
C ASP A 167 30.99 -22.53 15.67
N GLU A 168 31.37 -23.51 16.48
CA GLU A 168 32.03 -23.42 17.79
C GLU A 168 32.56 -22.01 18.12
N LEU A 169 31.70 -21.18 18.71
CA LEU A 169 32.15 -19.98 19.38
C LEU A 169 32.87 -20.42 20.65
N ASP A 170 34.19 -20.58 20.51
CA ASP A 170 35.21 -20.86 21.49
C ASP A 170 34.88 -20.29 22.89
N HIS A 171 34.16 -21.09 23.69
CA HIS A 171 33.83 -20.80 25.08
C HIS A 171 35.06 -20.80 26.01
N SER A 172 36.28 -21.04 25.48
CA SER A 172 37.50 -21.04 26.30
C SER A 172 38.08 -19.65 26.57
N ARG A 173 37.64 -18.59 25.87
CA ARG A 173 38.19 -17.22 26.04
C ARG A 173 37.47 -16.32 27.03
N LEU A 174 36.39 -16.78 27.68
CA LEU A 174 35.62 -15.98 28.65
C LEU A 174 35.90 -16.35 30.12
N ARG A 175 36.89 -17.20 30.42
CA ARG A 175 37.14 -17.67 31.78
C ARG A 175 38.08 -16.81 32.66
N ASP A 176 38.77 -15.82 32.10
CA ASP A 176 39.84 -15.11 32.83
C ASP A 176 39.64 -13.59 32.93
N ASN A 177 38.49 -13.13 33.42
CA ASN A 177 38.37 -11.75 33.93
C ASN A 177 37.85 -11.74 35.38
N PRO A 178 38.70 -11.48 36.39
CA PRO A 178 38.32 -11.53 37.81
C PRO A 178 37.51 -10.32 38.32
N SER A 179 36.99 -9.44 37.46
CA SER A 179 36.46 -8.13 37.89
C SER A 179 34.93 -7.96 37.93
N THR A 180 34.14 -8.99 37.64
CA THR A 180 32.66 -8.92 37.79
C THR A 180 32.17 -9.65 39.04
N ARG A 181 32.61 -9.17 40.20
CA ARG A 181 32.03 -9.54 41.49
C ARG A 181 30.94 -8.52 41.85
N SER A 182 29.75 -9.05 42.15
CA SER A 182 28.53 -8.39 42.66
C SER A 182 27.89 -7.32 41.77
N LEU A 183 26.96 -7.75 40.91
CA LEU A 183 25.72 -7.01 40.69
C LEU A 183 24.57 -7.94 41.05
N ASP A 184 23.70 -7.46 41.93
CA ASP A 184 22.58 -8.20 42.49
C ASP A 184 21.63 -8.70 41.37
N PRO A 185 21.18 -9.97 41.41
CA PRO A 185 20.33 -10.57 40.37
C PRO A 185 18.91 -9.98 40.32
N GLU A 186 18.54 -9.09 41.24
CA GLU A 186 17.18 -8.58 41.41
C GLU A 186 16.91 -7.27 40.64
N ALA A 187 17.96 -6.57 40.17
CA ALA A 187 17.82 -5.31 39.41
C ALA A 187 17.67 -5.50 37.88
N ALA A 188 17.92 -6.71 37.36
CA ALA A 188 17.81 -7.02 35.93
C ALA A 188 16.42 -7.53 35.50
N ALA A 189 15.47 -7.65 36.44
CA ALA A 189 14.17 -8.28 36.21
C ALA A 189 13.15 -7.45 35.40
N GLY A 190 13.49 -6.20 35.03
CA GLY A 190 12.55 -5.28 34.36
C GLY A 190 13.00 -4.75 32.99
N VAL A 191 14.26 -4.94 32.60
CA VAL A 191 14.78 -4.41 31.33
C VAL A 191 14.81 -5.55 30.31
N PRO A 192 13.99 -5.51 29.25
CA PRO A 192 14.02 -6.54 28.23
C PRO A 192 15.42 -6.62 27.63
N THR A 193 15.99 -7.82 27.56
CA THR A 193 17.27 -8.04 26.88
C THR A 193 17.19 -7.54 25.44
N HIS A 194 18.31 -7.13 24.85
CA HIS A 194 18.36 -6.63 23.47
C HIS A 194 17.60 -7.55 22.49
N THR A 195 17.75 -8.87 22.64
CA THR A 195 17.02 -9.89 21.88
C THR A 195 15.50 -9.85 22.09
N GLN A 196 15.03 -9.68 23.33
CA GLN A 196 13.61 -9.55 23.65
C GLN A 196 13.02 -8.24 23.10
N ALA A 197 13.77 -7.14 23.18
CA ALA A 197 13.36 -5.84 22.63
C ALA A 197 13.21 -5.90 21.10
N VAL A 198 14.18 -6.51 20.39
CA VAL A 198 14.14 -6.72 18.94
C VAL A 198 12.97 -7.63 18.55
N ALA A 199 12.74 -8.73 19.28
CA ALA A 199 11.60 -9.62 19.03
C ALA A 199 10.25 -8.92 19.24
N MET A 200 10.11 -8.11 20.30
CA MET A 200 8.90 -7.34 20.57
C MET A 200 8.64 -6.28 19.48
N GLN A 201 9.70 -5.61 19.00
CA GLN A 201 9.61 -4.65 17.90
C GLN A 201 9.19 -5.34 16.58
N SER A 202 9.76 -6.52 16.29
CA SER A 202 9.39 -7.32 15.12
C SER A 202 7.91 -7.74 15.16
N ARG A 203 7.41 -8.23 16.31
CA ARG A 203 5.99 -8.57 16.49
C ARG A 203 5.07 -7.36 16.33
N ARG A 204 5.46 -6.19 16.84
CA ARG A 204 4.68 -4.94 16.69
C ARG A 204 4.60 -4.50 15.23
N LYS A 205 5.71 -4.53 14.49
CA LYS A 205 5.72 -4.25 13.05
C LYS A 205 4.84 -5.24 12.28
N LEU A 206 4.89 -6.52 12.63
CA LEU A 206 4.03 -7.52 12.01
C LEU A 206 2.53 -7.21 12.25
N GLY A 207 2.14 -6.95 13.50
CA GLY A 207 0.76 -6.60 13.85
C GLY A 207 0.27 -5.32 13.17
N GLN A 208 1.12 -4.30 13.07
CA GLN A 208 0.82 -3.07 12.33
C GLN A 208 0.59 -3.33 10.84
N GLY A 209 1.40 -4.18 10.21
CA GLY A 209 1.22 -4.49 8.79
C GLY A 209 -0.10 -5.24 8.53
N TYR A 210 -0.49 -6.17 9.40
CA TYR A 210 -1.81 -6.80 9.32
C TYR A 210 -2.96 -5.80 9.51
N ALA A 211 -2.84 -4.89 10.48
CA ALA A 211 -3.84 -3.85 10.71
C ALA A 211 -3.98 -2.93 9.48
N LEU A 212 -2.87 -2.50 8.89
CA LEU A 212 -2.88 -1.68 7.68
C LEU A 212 -3.51 -2.41 6.48
N ALA A 213 -3.24 -3.70 6.31
CA ALA A 213 -3.84 -4.50 5.24
C ALA A 213 -5.36 -4.62 5.40
N VAL A 214 -5.86 -4.89 6.61
CA VAL A 214 -7.30 -4.96 6.89
C VAL A 214 -7.97 -3.60 6.68
N CYS A 215 -7.35 -2.52 7.18
CA CYS A 215 -7.83 -1.16 6.95
C CYS A 215 -7.93 -0.86 5.45
N ASN A 216 -6.90 -1.22 4.67
CA ASN A 216 -6.93 -1.07 3.23
C ASN A 216 -8.10 -1.82 2.58
N VAL A 217 -8.36 -3.09 2.95
CA VAL A 217 -9.49 -3.85 2.39
C VAL A 217 -10.80 -3.08 2.54
N VAL A 218 -11.04 -2.47 3.69
CA VAL A 218 -12.26 -1.68 3.94
C VAL A 218 -12.28 -0.40 3.10
N LEU A 219 -11.19 0.37 3.13
CA LEU A 219 -11.10 1.67 2.44
C LEU A 219 -11.18 1.51 0.92
N ASP A 220 -10.45 0.55 0.35
CA ASP A 220 -10.44 0.26 -1.08
C ASP A 220 -11.79 -0.28 -1.58
N THR A 221 -12.43 -1.15 -0.79
CA THR A 221 -13.77 -1.65 -1.14
C THR A 221 -14.80 -0.53 -1.11
N TYR A 222 -14.73 0.37 -0.12
CA TYR A 222 -15.62 1.53 -0.05
C TYR A 222 -15.39 2.52 -1.21
N GLY A 223 -14.13 2.80 -1.56
CA GLY A 223 -13.81 3.60 -2.75
C GLY A 223 -14.32 2.95 -4.05
N SER A 224 -14.17 1.63 -4.18
CA SER A 224 -14.70 0.88 -5.32
C SER A 224 -16.23 0.93 -5.39
N PHE A 225 -16.91 0.86 -4.25
CA PHE A 225 -18.37 1.06 -4.15
C PHE A 225 -18.79 2.44 -4.66
N LEU A 226 -18.15 3.53 -4.20
CA LEU A 226 -18.44 4.89 -4.66
C LEU A 226 -18.21 5.03 -6.17
N THR A 227 -17.14 4.41 -6.67
CA THR A 227 -16.82 4.40 -8.11
C THR A 227 -17.90 3.71 -8.93
N LYS A 228 -18.43 2.60 -8.42
CA LYS A 228 -19.50 1.85 -9.09
C LYS A 228 -20.82 2.64 -9.09
N LYS A 229 -21.18 3.26 -7.96
CA LYS A 229 -22.44 3.98 -7.79
C LYS A 229 -22.51 5.30 -8.56
N TYR A 230 -21.40 6.04 -8.61
CA TYR A 230 -21.37 7.38 -9.20
C TYR A 230 -20.59 7.47 -10.51
N GLY A 231 -19.95 6.37 -10.94
CA GLY A 231 -19.27 6.28 -12.23
C GLY A 231 -20.16 5.82 -13.38
N GLU A 232 -21.47 5.65 -13.15
CA GLU A 232 -22.40 5.21 -14.19
C GLU A 232 -22.46 6.25 -15.33
N GLY A 233 -22.34 5.78 -16.58
CA GLY A 233 -22.32 6.63 -17.77
C GLY A 233 -20.96 7.23 -18.12
N LEU A 234 -19.98 7.23 -17.21
CA LEU A 234 -18.62 7.73 -17.49
C LEU A 234 -17.76 6.64 -18.15
N SER A 235 -16.86 7.05 -19.04
CA SER A 235 -15.91 6.10 -19.62
C SER A 235 -14.92 5.60 -18.55
N PRO A 236 -14.39 4.37 -18.67
CA PRO A 236 -13.38 3.86 -17.74
C PRO A 236 -12.14 4.76 -17.67
N TRP A 237 -11.80 5.41 -18.79
CA TRP A 237 -10.67 6.33 -18.88
C TRP A 237 -10.90 7.59 -18.06
N ASP A 238 -12.10 8.17 -18.13
CA ASP A 238 -12.47 9.37 -17.37
C ASP A 238 -12.50 9.10 -15.87
N ILE A 239 -13.13 7.98 -15.48
CA ILE A 239 -13.17 7.54 -14.08
C ILE A 239 -11.75 7.38 -13.55
N CYS A 240 -10.87 6.71 -14.29
CA CYS A 240 -9.50 6.48 -13.87
C CYS A 240 -8.69 7.78 -13.85
N LEU A 241 -8.86 8.68 -14.83
CA LEU A 241 -8.19 9.97 -14.85
C LEU A 241 -8.59 10.82 -13.64
N VAL A 242 -9.90 10.94 -13.36
CA VAL A 242 -10.39 11.71 -12.20
C VAL A 242 -9.87 11.11 -10.91
N ARG A 243 -9.90 9.78 -10.75
CA ARG A 243 -9.46 9.12 -9.51
C ARG A 243 -7.95 9.22 -9.31
N PHE A 244 -7.14 8.76 -10.26
CA PHE A 244 -5.68 8.79 -10.11
C PHE A 244 -5.12 10.22 -10.17
N GLY A 245 -5.70 11.10 -10.98
CA GLY A 245 -5.30 12.50 -11.08
C GLY A 245 -5.57 13.29 -9.79
N SER A 246 -6.77 13.18 -9.21
CA SER A 246 -7.09 13.84 -7.94
C SER A 246 -6.28 13.29 -6.77
N ALA A 247 -6.04 11.97 -6.72
CA ALA A 247 -5.15 11.37 -5.72
C ALA A 247 -3.71 11.88 -5.84
N PHE A 248 -3.18 11.96 -7.07
CA PHE A 248 -1.84 12.52 -7.33
C PHE A 248 -1.73 13.97 -6.87
N LEU A 249 -2.68 14.83 -7.27
CA LEU A 249 -2.71 16.23 -6.87
C LEU A 249 -2.80 16.38 -5.34
N THR A 250 -3.60 15.55 -4.68
CA THR A 250 -3.73 15.56 -3.22
C THR A 250 -2.40 15.22 -2.55
N MET A 251 -1.72 14.16 -2.98
CA MET A 251 -0.45 13.75 -2.39
C MET A 251 0.69 14.75 -2.68
N VAL A 252 0.73 15.34 -3.87
CA VAL A 252 1.64 16.44 -4.19
C VAL A 252 1.35 17.65 -3.32
N GLY A 253 0.08 18.02 -3.14
CA GLY A 253 -0.36 19.10 -2.26
C GLY A 253 0.07 18.89 -0.81
N ILE A 254 -0.09 17.67 -0.27
CA ILE A 254 0.41 17.30 1.06
C ILE A 254 1.94 17.48 1.13
N THR A 255 2.67 17.02 0.11
CA THR A 255 4.14 17.12 0.08
C THR A 255 4.61 18.57 0.03
N VAL A 256 3.99 19.40 -0.83
CA VAL A 256 4.32 20.83 -0.98
C VAL A 256 3.93 21.58 0.30
N GLY A 257 2.74 21.34 0.84
CA GLY A 257 2.27 21.95 2.09
C GLY A 257 3.19 21.64 3.26
N TYR A 258 3.60 20.38 3.42
CA TYR A 258 4.59 19.99 4.44
C TYR A 258 5.91 20.74 4.26
N ARG A 259 6.45 20.80 3.04
CA ARG A 259 7.70 21.53 2.76
C ARG A 259 7.57 23.02 3.08
N LEU A 260 6.49 23.66 2.66
CA LEU A 260 6.23 25.07 2.95
C LEU A 260 6.17 25.31 4.46
N LEU A 261 5.44 24.49 5.21
CA LEU A 261 5.35 24.60 6.67
C LEU A 261 6.71 24.43 7.36
N THR A 262 7.56 23.53 6.87
CA THR A 262 8.92 23.34 7.42
C THR A 262 9.93 24.40 6.99
N CYS A 263 9.69 25.07 5.86
CA CYS A 263 10.53 26.15 5.36
C CYS A 263 10.10 27.53 5.89
N LEU A 264 8.91 27.66 6.48
CA LEU A 264 8.49 28.89 7.13
C LEU A 264 9.38 29.15 8.35
N PRO A 265 10.12 30.28 8.39
CA PRO A 265 10.89 30.64 9.57
C PRO A 265 9.92 30.89 10.72
N VAL A 266 9.97 30.06 11.77
CA VAL A 266 9.20 30.26 12.99
C VAL A 266 9.68 31.58 13.64
N PRO A 267 8.84 32.63 13.71
CA PRO A 267 9.22 33.89 14.35
C PRO A 267 9.44 33.61 15.85
N GLY A 268 10.68 33.74 16.33
CA GLY A 268 11.02 33.57 17.75
C GLY A 268 12.07 32.51 18.09
N LEU A 269 12.56 31.71 17.14
CA LEU A 269 13.63 30.70 17.35
C LEU A 269 14.90 30.98 16.53
N GLN A 270 15.18 32.24 16.24
CA GLN A 270 16.30 32.69 15.40
C GLN A 270 17.70 32.59 16.07
N GLY A 271 17.80 31.90 17.21
CA GLY A 271 19.04 31.82 18.01
C GLY A 271 19.74 30.47 18.03
N ARG A 272 19.12 29.36 17.59
CA ARG A 272 19.77 28.03 17.67
C ARG A 272 19.50 27.18 16.43
N SER A 273 20.55 27.05 15.62
CA SER A 273 20.82 25.95 14.69
C SER A 273 20.17 26.02 13.29
N ALA A 274 20.62 26.99 12.50
CA ALA A 274 20.74 26.88 11.05
C ALA A 274 21.82 25.86 10.62
N ALA A 275 21.87 24.68 11.26
CA ALA A 275 22.85 23.61 11.01
C ALA A 275 22.22 22.37 10.38
N TRP A 276 20.89 22.25 10.37
CA TRP A 276 20.18 21.08 9.83
C TRP A 276 19.97 21.12 8.31
N CYS A 277 20.05 22.30 7.69
CA CYS A 277 19.86 22.45 6.24
C CYS A 277 21.10 22.11 5.41
N THR A 278 22.24 21.82 6.06
CA THR A 278 23.50 21.43 5.41
C THR A 278 24.02 20.12 5.98
N MET A 279 23.25 19.04 5.90
CA MET A 279 23.80 17.69 6.03
C MET A 279 23.98 17.07 4.65
N PRO A 280 25.22 16.73 4.22
CA PRO A 280 25.46 15.93 3.03
C PRO A 280 24.85 14.54 3.23
N SER A 281 24.18 14.01 2.22
CA SER A 281 23.44 12.74 2.22
C SER A 281 24.31 11.47 2.32
N THR A 282 25.54 11.57 2.79
CA THR A 282 26.46 10.42 2.96
C THR A 282 27.31 10.62 4.21
N MET A 283 26.87 10.07 5.34
CA MET A 283 27.75 9.87 6.50
C MET A 283 27.69 8.41 6.95
N THR A 284 28.84 7.77 6.95
CA THR A 284 29.09 6.38 7.35
C THR A 284 29.01 6.22 8.89
N PRO A 285 28.86 4.99 9.42
CA PRO A 285 28.51 4.73 10.82
C PRO A 285 29.54 5.19 11.87
N VAL A 286 30.74 5.59 11.46
CA VAL A 286 31.86 5.93 12.37
C VAL A 286 31.71 7.33 12.99
N ALA A 287 30.81 8.18 12.46
CA ALA A 287 30.63 9.55 12.95
C ALA A 287 29.82 9.65 14.27
N TRP A 288 29.08 8.60 14.66
CA TRP A 288 28.20 8.65 15.83
C TRP A 288 28.95 8.63 17.18
N THR A 289 30.16 8.08 17.25
CA THR A 289 30.88 7.89 18.52
C THR A 289 31.59 9.13 19.06
N ARG A 290 31.66 10.24 18.31
CA ARG A 290 32.31 11.48 18.78
C ARG A 290 31.36 12.52 19.39
N ILE A 291 30.04 12.34 19.30
CA ILE A 291 29.06 13.32 19.80
C ILE A 291 28.58 13.00 21.23
N SER A 292 28.82 11.79 21.74
CA SER A 292 28.43 11.38 23.10
C SER A 292 29.50 11.58 24.18
N ALA A 293 30.57 12.33 23.90
CA ALA A 293 31.68 12.54 24.83
C ALA A 293 32.10 14.01 24.98
N GLY A 294 31.15 14.94 24.87
CA GLY A 294 31.33 16.37 25.15
C GLY A 294 30.24 16.90 26.07
#